data_AF-A0A7W0NQQ4-F1
#
_entry.id   AF-A0A7W0NQQ4-F1
#
_cell.length_a   1.000
_cell.length_b   1.000
_cell.length_c   1.000
_cell.angle_alpha   90.00
_cell.angle_beta   90.00
_cell.angle_gamma   90.00
#
_symmetry.space_group_name_H-M   'P 1'
#
loop_
_entity.id
_entity.type
_entity.pdbx_description
1 polymer ?
#
loop_
_entity_poly.entity_id
_entity_poly.type
_entity_poly.pdbx_seq_one_letter_code
_entity_poly.pdbx_strand_id
1 'polypeptide(L)'
;MKIQLKLAVAGITNDAKGFRVVVAKALDDAGLDLINRPNVAPAFKGIMMTKDFELKLKNPARKAGSIKELSGDVELFVPKNDRAASVIVKSFPKQMGTPIQSDALKAAGIEIVAQTRAEYEALQEKKEKERSKTGQRNQPAKFGPNDIVVSIKGATETVFACEFHDPSDLTIQPSGSMDMHRYQDKQEFERNFFYDFDARLPETTTLVVFIVTRGALVKVPFALADTKLP
;
A
#
# COMPACT_ATOMS: atom_id res chain seq x y z
N MET A 1 5.77 -21.83 -9.31
CA MET A 1 5.12 -21.50 -10.60
C MET A 1 4.55 -20.09 -10.58
N LYS A 2 4.47 -19.41 -11.74
CA LYS A 2 3.90 -18.07 -11.87
C LYS A 2 2.72 -18.10 -12.85
N ILE A 3 1.58 -17.54 -12.46
CA ILE A 3 0.43 -17.35 -13.34
C ILE A 3 0.23 -15.85 -13.51
N GLN A 4 0.12 -15.40 -14.75
CA GLN A 4 -0.28 -14.04 -15.06
C GLN A 4 -1.79 -14.00 -15.24
N LEU A 5 -2.42 -13.10 -14.52
CA LEU A 5 -3.84 -12.81 -14.66
C LEU A 5 -4.00 -11.34 -15.00
N LYS A 6 -4.92 -11.07 -15.91
CA LYS A 6 -5.17 -9.73 -16.42
C LYS A 6 -6.55 -9.28 -16.02
N LEU A 7 -6.61 -8.13 -15.36
CA LEU A 7 -7.87 -7.53 -14.95
C LEU A 7 -8.49 -6.79 -16.13
N ALA A 8 -9.65 -7.25 -16.59
CA ALA A 8 -10.47 -6.50 -17.53
C ALA A 8 -11.13 -5.33 -16.79
N VAL A 9 -10.87 -4.12 -17.26
CA VAL A 9 -11.35 -2.86 -16.64
C VAL A 9 -12.81 -2.51 -16.97
N ALA A 10 -13.47 -3.28 -17.83
CA ALA A 10 -14.88 -3.06 -18.16
C ALA A 10 -15.74 -3.26 -16.90
N GLY A 11 -16.24 -2.16 -16.33
CA GLY A 11 -17.07 -2.16 -15.12
C GLY A 11 -16.34 -1.86 -13.81
N ILE A 12 -15.03 -1.61 -13.83
CA ILE A 12 -14.35 -1.08 -12.64
C ILE A 12 -14.70 0.40 -12.50
N THR A 13 -15.24 0.77 -11.34
CA THR A 13 -15.59 2.16 -11.04
C THR A 13 -14.34 3.03 -11.09
N ASN A 14 -14.44 4.22 -11.67
CA ASN A 14 -13.35 5.23 -11.63
C ASN A 14 -12.92 5.60 -10.20
N ASP A 15 -13.76 5.29 -9.21
CA ASP A 15 -13.51 5.49 -7.78
C ASP A 15 -12.58 4.41 -7.16
N ALA A 16 -12.22 3.36 -7.89
CA ALA A 16 -11.31 2.33 -7.39
C ALA A 16 -9.86 2.84 -7.39
N LYS A 17 -9.21 2.82 -6.23
CA LYS A 17 -7.82 3.27 -6.06
C LYS A 17 -6.81 2.14 -6.24
N GLY A 18 -7.18 0.92 -5.85
CA GLY A 18 -6.30 -0.23 -5.95
C GLY A 18 -7.03 -1.55 -5.94
N PHE A 19 -6.27 -2.63 -6.07
CA PHE A 19 -6.80 -3.98 -6.01
C PHE A 19 -5.77 -4.95 -5.41
N ARG A 20 -6.24 -6.07 -4.88
CA ARG A 20 -5.42 -7.24 -4.57
C ARG A 20 -6.16 -8.51 -4.96
N VAL A 21 -5.42 -9.62 -5.02
CA VAL A 21 -6.02 -10.91 -5.37
C VAL A 21 -5.79 -11.90 -4.25
N VAL A 22 -6.90 -12.48 -3.79
CA VAL A 22 -6.96 -13.43 -2.70
C VAL A 22 -7.35 -14.77 -3.30
N VAL A 23 -6.40 -15.69 -3.37
CA VAL A 23 -6.65 -17.05 -3.87
C VAL A 23 -7.28 -17.87 -2.74
N ALA A 24 -8.47 -18.38 -2.98
CA ALA A 24 -9.18 -19.25 -2.04
C ALA A 24 -8.84 -20.73 -2.25
N LYS A 25 -8.67 -21.14 -3.52
CA LYS A 25 -8.37 -22.53 -3.89
C LYS A 25 -7.47 -22.58 -5.12
N ALA A 26 -6.47 -23.47 -5.11
CA ALA A 26 -5.64 -23.76 -6.27
C ALA A 26 -5.23 -25.24 -6.23
N LEU A 27 -5.71 -26.06 -7.17
CA LEU A 27 -5.44 -27.49 -7.27
C LEU A 27 -4.91 -27.83 -8.66
N ASP A 28 -3.88 -28.67 -8.73
CA ASP A 28 -3.55 -29.36 -9.97
C ASP A 28 -4.45 -30.58 -10.23
N ASP A 29 -4.36 -31.15 -11.43
CA ASP A 29 -5.11 -32.36 -11.82
C ASP A 29 -4.66 -33.65 -11.09
N ALA A 30 -3.52 -33.62 -10.41
CA ALA A 30 -3.08 -34.67 -9.49
C ALA A 30 -3.64 -34.47 -8.05
N GLY A 31 -4.36 -33.37 -7.80
CA GLY A 31 -4.99 -33.06 -6.51
C GLY A 31 -4.08 -32.35 -5.51
N LEU A 32 -2.91 -31.86 -5.92
CA LEU A 32 -1.99 -31.11 -5.05
C LEU A 32 -2.47 -29.68 -4.84
N ASP A 33 -2.47 -29.22 -3.58
CA ASP A 33 -2.72 -27.81 -3.24
C ASP A 33 -1.54 -26.92 -3.63
N LEU A 34 -1.79 -26.03 -4.59
CA LEU A 34 -0.82 -25.11 -5.16
C LEU A 34 -0.73 -23.78 -4.39
N ILE A 35 -1.58 -23.53 -3.40
CA ILE A 35 -1.57 -22.27 -2.65
C ILE A 35 -0.28 -22.18 -1.83
N ASN A 36 0.46 -21.10 -2.05
CA ASN A 36 1.43 -20.62 -1.09
C ASN A 36 0.69 -19.71 -0.10
N ARG A 37 0.59 -20.09 1.17
CA ARG A 37 -0.12 -19.30 2.19
C ARG A 37 0.90 -18.35 2.84
N PRO A 38 1.05 -17.10 2.38
CA PRO A 38 1.82 -16.13 3.13
C PRO A 38 1.15 -15.88 4.48
N ASN A 39 1.93 -15.57 5.51
CA ASN A 39 1.42 -15.18 6.83
C ASN A 39 0.68 -13.82 6.80
N VAL A 40 0.80 -13.07 5.70
CA VAL A 40 0.19 -11.74 5.52
C VAL A 40 -0.56 -11.73 4.19
N ALA A 41 -1.73 -11.10 4.17
CA ALA A 41 -2.49 -10.93 2.94
C ALA A 41 -1.65 -10.16 1.90
N PRO A 42 -1.81 -10.43 0.59
CA PRO A 42 -1.13 -9.67 -0.44
C PRO A 42 -1.40 -8.17 -0.31
N ALA A 43 -0.36 -7.36 -0.50
CA ALA A 43 -0.49 -5.90 -0.54
C ALA A 43 -1.37 -5.47 -1.73
N PHE A 44 -2.09 -4.37 -1.54
CA PHE A 44 -2.83 -3.72 -2.63
C PHE A 44 -1.87 -3.11 -3.64
N LYS A 45 -2.27 -3.17 -4.92
CA LYS A 45 -1.60 -2.49 -6.02
C LYS A 45 -2.47 -1.36 -6.54
N GLY A 46 -1.87 -0.23 -6.89
CA GLY A 46 -2.59 0.88 -7.53
C GLY A 46 -3.11 0.48 -8.92
N ILE A 47 -4.39 0.75 -9.18
CA ILE A 47 -5.03 0.31 -10.43
C ILE A 47 -4.50 1.03 -11.67
N MET A 48 -3.94 2.23 -11.46
CA MET A 48 -3.31 3.04 -12.50
C MET A 48 -1.90 2.56 -12.87
N MET A 49 -1.24 1.78 -12.00
CA MET A 49 0.15 1.35 -12.22
C MET A 49 0.24 0.04 -13.02
N THR A 50 -0.68 -0.89 -12.81
CA THR A 50 -0.70 -2.15 -13.53
C THR A 50 -2.10 -2.75 -13.55
N LYS A 51 -2.46 -3.38 -14.66
CA LYS A 51 -3.67 -4.21 -14.80
C LYS A 51 -3.35 -5.70 -14.82
N ASP A 52 -2.07 -6.03 -14.81
CA ASP A 52 -1.56 -7.39 -14.79
C ASP A 52 -1.11 -7.73 -13.36
N PHE A 53 -1.37 -8.96 -12.96
CA PHE A 53 -0.89 -9.47 -11.70
C PHE A 53 -0.31 -10.87 -11.84
N GLU A 54 0.81 -11.08 -11.14
CA GLU A 54 1.49 -12.35 -11.04
C GLU A 54 1.06 -13.04 -9.74
N LEU A 55 0.42 -14.20 -9.88
CA LEU A 55 0.21 -15.13 -8.76
C LEU A 55 1.40 -16.09 -8.68
N LYS A 56 2.07 -16.09 -7.53
CA LYS A 56 3.11 -17.06 -7.22
C LYS A 56 2.49 -18.25 -6.49
N LEU A 57 2.34 -19.35 -7.22
CA LEU A 57 1.87 -20.62 -6.68
C LEU A 57 3.04 -21.58 -6.43
N LYS A 58 2.81 -22.61 -5.62
CA LYS A 58 3.72 -23.75 -5.49
C LYS A 58 3.92 -24.42 -6.85
N ASN A 59 4.95 -25.26 -6.93
CA ASN A 59 5.15 -26.07 -8.12
C ASN A 59 4.11 -27.20 -8.15
N PRO A 60 3.51 -27.48 -9.33
CA PRO A 60 2.58 -28.59 -9.49
C PRO A 60 3.28 -29.94 -9.31
N ALA A 61 2.49 -31.00 -9.12
CA ALA A 61 2.99 -32.35 -9.11
C ALA A 61 3.69 -32.69 -10.43
N ARG A 62 4.75 -33.51 -10.39
CA ARG A 62 5.56 -33.83 -11.59
C ARG A 62 4.77 -34.44 -12.75
N LYS A 63 3.62 -35.07 -12.46
CA LYS A 63 2.74 -35.71 -13.44
C LYS A 63 1.54 -34.85 -13.82
N ALA A 64 1.40 -33.67 -13.22
CA ALA A 64 0.25 -32.81 -13.49
C ALA A 64 0.39 -32.17 -14.87
N GLY A 65 -0.66 -32.24 -15.68
CA GLY A 65 -0.72 -31.61 -17.00
C GLY A 65 -1.49 -30.28 -17.00
N SER A 66 -2.23 -30.02 -15.93
CA SER A 66 -3.11 -28.86 -15.83
C SER A 66 -3.35 -28.44 -14.37
N ILE A 67 -3.73 -27.17 -14.21
CA ILE A 67 -4.37 -26.65 -13.01
C ILE A 67 -5.85 -26.97 -13.15
N LYS A 68 -6.31 -27.94 -12.36
CA LYS A 68 -7.71 -28.35 -12.35
C LYS A 68 -8.64 -27.25 -11.86
N GLU A 69 -8.22 -26.49 -10.85
CA GLU A 69 -9.04 -25.44 -10.27
C GLU A 69 -8.17 -24.31 -9.72
N LEU A 70 -8.52 -23.06 -10.03
CA LEU A 70 -7.97 -21.86 -9.43
C LEU A 70 -9.10 -20.86 -9.21
N SER A 71 -9.44 -20.60 -7.96
CA SER A 71 -10.55 -19.69 -7.61
C SER A 71 -10.22 -18.80 -6.42
N GLY A 72 -10.92 -17.66 -6.34
CA GLY A 72 -10.72 -16.67 -5.30
C GLY A 72 -11.47 -15.38 -5.59
N ASP A 73 -11.01 -14.31 -4.95
CA ASP A 73 -11.56 -12.97 -5.11
C ASP A 73 -10.48 -12.00 -5.60
N VAL A 74 -10.88 -11.12 -6.52
CA VAL A 74 -10.22 -9.83 -6.69
C VAL A 74 -10.90 -8.85 -5.75
N GLU A 75 -10.17 -8.33 -4.78
CA GLU A 75 -10.66 -7.29 -3.88
C GLU A 75 -10.26 -5.94 -4.44
N LEU A 76 -11.24 -5.14 -4.84
CA LEU A 76 -11.07 -3.75 -5.28
C LEU A 76 -11.24 -2.82 -4.08
N PHE A 77 -10.30 -1.89 -3.92
CA PHE A 77 -10.37 -0.85 -2.90
C PHE A 77 -11.02 0.41 -3.48
N VAL A 78 -12.21 0.72 -2.97
CA VAL A 78 -13.06 1.84 -3.37
C VAL A 78 -13.34 2.69 -2.11
N PRO A 79 -12.45 3.63 -1.74
CA PRO A 79 -12.54 4.36 -0.48
C PRO A 79 -13.89 5.07 -0.28
N LYS A 80 -14.49 5.56 -1.36
CA LYS A 80 -15.78 6.26 -1.33
C LYS A 80 -16.93 5.44 -0.74
N ASN A 81 -16.83 4.12 -0.75
CA ASN A 81 -17.85 3.24 -0.17
C ASN A 81 -17.85 3.25 1.36
N ASP A 82 -16.78 3.73 2.00
CA ASP A 82 -16.67 3.81 3.45
C ASP A 82 -15.96 5.11 3.88
N ARG A 83 -16.66 5.94 4.65
CA ARG A 83 -16.10 7.21 5.14
C ARG A 83 -14.87 7.00 6.03
N ALA A 84 -14.75 5.86 6.70
CA ALA A 84 -13.57 5.55 7.52
C ALA A 84 -12.33 5.19 6.67
N ALA A 85 -12.51 4.94 5.37
CA ALA A 85 -11.41 4.63 4.45
C ALA A 85 -10.65 5.86 3.94
N SER A 86 -11.05 7.07 4.34
CA SER A 86 -10.38 8.31 3.96
C SER A 86 -10.28 9.26 5.14
N VAL A 87 -9.06 9.62 5.52
CA VAL A 87 -8.79 10.62 6.54
C VAL A 87 -8.35 11.90 5.85
N ILE A 88 -9.14 12.96 6.03
CA ILE A 88 -8.93 14.25 5.37
C ILE A 88 -8.33 15.24 6.37
N VAL A 89 -7.13 15.71 6.08
CA VAL A 89 -6.35 16.61 6.93
C VAL A 89 -6.20 17.94 6.21
N LYS A 90 -7.11 18.87 6.50
CA LYS A 90 -7.12 20.20 5.88
C LYS A 90 -5.97 21.07 6.40
N SER A 91 -5.47 21.96 5.53
CA SER A 91 -4.33 22.84 5.86
C SER A 91 -3.17 22.04 6.46
N PHE A 92 -2.89 20.89 5.85
CA PHE A 92 -1.92 19.90 6.31
C PHE A 92 -0.55 20.52 6.65
N PRO A 93 0.00 21.49 5.89
CA PRO A 93 1.31 22.06 6.20
C PRO A 93 1.42 22.66 7.61
N LYS A 94 0.30 23.14 8.17
CA LYS A 94 0.23 23.68 9.53
C LYS A 94 0.26 22.62 10.63
N GLN A 95 0.04 21.36 10.28
CA GLN A 95 0.00 20.21 11.20
C GLN A 95 1.30 19.39 11.16
N MET A 96 2.26 19.78 10.31
CA MET A 96 3.55 19.08 10.20
C MET A 96 4.29 19.03 11.52
N GLY A 97 5.09 17.96 11.70
CA GLY A 97 5.87 17.72 12.92
C GLY A 97 5.06 17.17 14.09
N THR A 98 3.73 17.16 14.02
CA THR A 98 2.85 16.66 15.08
C THR A 98 2.05 15.43 14.65
N PRO A 99 1.68 14.53 15.59
CA PRO A 99 0.80 13.41 15.28
C PRO A 99 -0.59 13.89 14.85
N ILE A 100 -1.02 13.47 13.67
CA ILE A 100 -2.34 13.78 13.11
C ILE A 100 -3.41 13.11 13.96
N GLN A 101 -4.30 13.92 14.53
CA GLN A 101 -5.41 13.44 15.35
C GLN A 101 -6.63 13.13 14.49
N SER A 102 -7.11 11.89 14.53
CA SER A 102 -8.32 11.45 13.83
C SER A 102 -8.90 10.22 14.49
N ASP A 103 -10.22 10.20 14.68
CA ASP A 103 -10.93 9.03 15.23
C ASP A 103 -10.78 7.80 14.34
N ALA A 104 -10.74 7.98 13.02
CA ALA A 104 -10.53 6.89 12.07
C ALA A 104 -9.11 6.30 12.18
N LEU A 105 -8.08 7.14 12.34
CA LEU A 105 -6.71 6.68 12.57
C LEU A 105 -6.60 5.91 13.89
N LYS A 106 -7.20 6.46 14.95
CA LYS A 106 -7.24 5.82 16.27
C LYS A 106 -7.96 4.47 16.22
N ALA A 107 -9.12 4.40 15.58
CA ALA A 107 -9.90 3.17 15.42
C ALA A 107 -9.15 2.12 14.59
N ALA A 108 -8.33 2.55 13.62
CA ALA A 108 -7.47 1.68 12.83
C ALA A 108 -6.16 1.29 13.55
N GLY A 109 -5.86 1.87 14.72
CA GLY A 109 -4.60 1.63 15.43
C GLY A 109 -3.38 2.18 14.68
N ILE A 110 -3.55 3.33 14.01
CA ILE A 110 -2.54 3.97 13.17
C ILE A 110 -2.15 5.31 13.78
N GLU A 111 -0.85 5.57 13.86
CA GLU A 111 -0.30 6.89 14.15
C GLU A 111 0.37 7.44 12.90
N ILE A 112 0.06 8.68 12.52
CA ILE A 112 0.65 9.34 11.35
C ILE A 112 1.28 10.66 11.78
N VAL A 113 2.53 10.86 11.36
CA VAL A 113 3.24 12.13 11.48
C VAL A 113 3.76 12.49 10.10
N ALA A 114 3.37 13.67 9.61
CA ALA A 114 3.93 14.22 8.38
C ALA A 114 4.98 15.29 8.73
N GLN A 115 6.12 15.24 8.07
CA GLN A 115 7.28 16.08 8.40
C GLN A 115 7.96 16.53 7.11
N THR A 116 8.68 17.65 7.19
CA THR A 116 9.68 17.97 6.17
C THR A 116 10.83 16.96 6.22
N ARG A 117 11.56 16.81 5.12
CA ARG A 117 12.78 16.00 5.10
C ARG A 117 13.74 16.36 6.25
N ALA A 118 14.02 17.65 6.43
CA ALA A 118 14.99 18.12 7.43
C ALA A 118 14.60 17.71 8.85
N GLU A 119 13.30 17.79 9.18
CA GLU A 119 12.77 17.34 10.47
C GLU A 119 12.86 15.81 10.62
N TYR A 120 12.54 15.07 9.56
CA TYR A 120 12.65 13.62 9.56
C TYR A 120 14.10 13.17 9.78
N GLU A 121 15.06 13.74 9.03
CA GLU A 121 16.48 13.42 9.17
C GLU A 121 17.01 13.76 10.57
N ALA A 122 16.69 14.94 11.10
CA ALA A 122 17.07 15.32 12.47
C ALA A 122 16.50 14.35 13.51
N LEU A 123 15.28 13.84 13.31
CA LEU A 123 14.68 12.84 14.18
C LEU A 123 15.37 11.47 14.04
N GLN A 124 15.72 11.04 12.83
CA GLN A 124 16.45 9.80 12.60
C GLN A 124 17.86 9.87 13.20
N GLU A 125 18.58 10.98 13.04
CA GLU A 125 19.90 11.16 13.66
C GLU A 125 19.84 11.11 15.18
N LYS A 126 18.81 11.70 15.80
CA LYS A 126 18.60 11.60 17.25
C LYS A 126 18.35 10.15 17.67
N LYS A 127 17.42 9.46 17.00
CA LYS A 127 17.12 8.05 17.24
C LYS A 127 18.34 7.15 17.02
N GLU A 128 19.18 7.44 16.03
CA GLU A 128 20.40 6.70 15.72
C GLU A 128 21.49 6.95 16.75
N LYS A 129 21.70 8.20 17.18
CA LYS A 129 22.61 8.54 18.31
C LYS A 129 22.19 7.83 19.60
N GLU A 130 20.89 7.64 19.81
CA GLU A 130 20.36 6.87 20.93
C GLU A 130 20.47 5.34 20.75
N ARG A 131 20.56 4.83 19.50
CA ARG A 131 20.51 3.39 19.17
C ARG A 131 21.85 2.75 18.78
N SER A 132 22.81 3.47 18.21
CA SER A 132 24.02 2.85 17.64
C SER A 132 25.33 3.29 18.28
N LYS A 133 25.90 2.36 19.07
CA LYS A 133 27.35 2.03 19.11
C LYS A 133 27.79 1.12 17.94
N THR A 134 26.91 0.77 17.01
CA THR A 134 27.20 -0.14 15.89
C THR A 134 26.71 0.48 14.60
N GLY A 135 27.64 1.15 13.92
CA GLY A 135 27.38 1.95 12.74
C GLY A 135 27.01 1.16 11.51
N GLN A 136 26.02 1.69 10.78
CA GLN A 136 25.94 1.64 9.33
C GLN A 136 25.01 2.78 8.89
N ARG A 137 25.61 3.88 8.46
CA ARG A 137 24.89 5.00 7.82
C ARG A 137 24.52 4.57 6.40
N ASN A 138 23.25 4.26 6.16
CA ASN A 138 22.74 4.27 4.79
C ASN A 138 22.69 5.73 4.32
N GLN A 139 23.38 6.04 3.23
CA GLN A 139 23.32 7.38 2.63
C GLN A 139 21.87 7.68 2.23
N PRO A 140 21.30 8.82 2.64
CA PRO A 140 19.96 9.17 2.23
C PRO A 140 19.94 9.46 0.73
N ALA A 141 18.87 9.08 0.05
CA ALA A 141 18.65 9.48 -1.35
C ALA A 141 18.62 11.02 -1.46
N LYS A 142 18.96 11.55 -2.64
CA LYS A 142 18.95 13.00 -2.89
C LYS A 142 17.49 13.48 -3.04
N PHE A 143 16.95 14.02 -1.96
CA PHE A 143 15.63 14.66 -1.85
C PHE A 143 15.77 16.20 -1.82
N GLY A 144 14.78 16.93 -2.35
CA GLY A 144 14.70 18.38 -2.39
C GLY A 144 14.26 19.04 -1.08
N PRO A 145 14.31 20.39 -1.00
CA PRO A 145 13.92 21.14 0.19
C PRO A 145 12.40 21.19 0.44
N ASN A 146 11.58 20.79 -0.53
CA ASN A 146 10.12 20.79 -0.42
C ASN A 146 9.55 19.41 -0.10
N ASP A 147 10.42 18.42 0.12
CA ASP A 147 10.01 17.02 0.20
C ASP A 147 9.33 16.73 1.54
N ILE A 148 8.27 15.94 1.45
CA ILE A 148 7.41 15.58 2.56
C ILE A 148 7.57 14.10 2.86
N VAL A 149 7.73 13.78 4.14
CA VAL A 149 7.73 12.40 4.63
C VAL A 149 6.48 12.19 5.47
N VAL A 150 5.62 11.25 5.06
CA VAL A 150 4.49 10.78 5.86
C VAL A 150 4.88 9.48 6.54
N SER A 151 5.20 9.57 7.83
CA SER A 151 5.60 8.44 8.67
C SER A 151 4.39 7.82 9.35
N ILE A 152 4.28 6.49 9.28
CA ILE A 152 3.12 5.73 9.76
C ILE A 152 3.63 4.62 10.67
N LYS A 153 2.96 4.44 11.82
CA LYS A 153 3.22 3.35 12.76
C LYS A 153 1.92 2.64 13.13
N GLY A 154 2.06 1.42 13.68
CA GLY A 154 0.91 0.58 14.06
C GLY A 154 0.50 -0.33 12.90
N ALA A 155 -0.79 -0.36 12.56
CA ALA A 155 -1.35 -1.19 11.49
C ALA A 155 -1.03 -0.66 10.06
N THR A 156 0.27 -0.51 9.77
CA THR A 156 0.80 0.11 8.54
C THR A 156 0.35 -0.56 7.24
N GLU A 157 0.06 -1.86 7.29
CA GLU A 157 -0.41 -2.67 6.16
C GLU A 157 -1.81 -2.29 5.68
N THR A 158 -2.57 -1.60 6.53
CA THR A 158 -3.91 -1.11 6.20
C THR A 158 -3.88 0.24 5.48
N VAL A 159 -2.77 0.98 5.51
CA VAL A 159 -2.67 2.23 4.74
C VAL A 159 -2.40 1.91 3.27
N PHE A 160 -3.26 2.39 2.38
CA PHE A 160 -3.10 2.19 0.94
C PHE A 160 -2.12 3.19 0.34
N ALA A 161 -2.41 4.49 0.52
CA ALA A 161 -1.65 5.59 -0.05
C ALA A 161 -1.96 6.91 0.68
N CYS A 162 -1.14 7.92 0.47
CA CYS A 162 -1.47 9.30 0.77
C CYS A 162 -1.48 10.14 -0.52
N GLU A 163 -2.43 11.07 -0.62
CA GLU A 163 -2.57 12.04 -1.71
C GLU A 163 -2.60 13.46 -1.15
N PHE A 164 -2.15 14.43 -1.95
CA PHE A 164 -2.15 15.86 -1.60
C PHE A 164 -3.10 16.57 -2.53
N HIS A 165 -4.04 17.33 -2.00
CA HIS A 165 -5.11 17.98 -2.76
C HIS A 165 -5.04 19.49 -2.60
N ASP A 166 -5.30 20.21 -3.68
CA ASP A 166 -5.47 21.66 -3.67
C ASP A 166 -6.85 22.07 -3.09
N PRO A 167 -7.16 23.38 -2.96
CA PRO A 167 -8.48 23.82 -2.48
C PRO A 167 -9.67 23.43 -3.36
N SER A 168 -9.41 23.06 -4.62
CA SER A 168 -10.41 22.60 -5.59
C SER A 168 -10.56 21.08 -5.60
N ASP A 169 -9.94 20.38 -4.63
CA ASP A 169 -9.91 18.92 -4.51
C ASP A 169 -9.18 18.20 -5.66
N LEU A 170 -8.31 18.91 -6.38
CA LEU A 170 -7.46 18.33 -7.41
C LEU A 170 -6.17 17.79 -6.80
N THR A 171 -5.79 16.57 -7.19
CA THR A 171 -4.55 15.95 -6.72
C THR A 171 -3.32 16.70 -7.23
N ILE A 172 -2.50 17.19 -6.30
CA ILE A 172 -1.17 17.74 -6.52
C ILE A 172 -0.21 16.56 -6.72
N GLN A 173 0.30 16.42 -7.94
CA GLN A 173 1.21 15.32 -8.27
C GLN A 173 2.63 15.63 -7.76
N PRO A 174 3.23 14.74 -6.95
CA PRO A 174 4.64 14.85 -6.61
C PRO A 174 5.50 14.55 -7.86
N SER A 175 6.69 15.14 -7.95
CA SER A 175 7.65 14.85 -9.02
C SER A 175 8.34 13.50 -8.83
N GLY A 176 8.32 12.97 -7.60
CA GLY A 176 8.81 11.65 -7.22
C GLY A 176 8.10 11.12 -5.99
N SER A 177 8.03 9.81 -5.84
CA SER A 177 7.55 9.21 -4.60
C SER A 177 8.26 7.89 -4.30
N MET A 178 8.49 7.61 -3.03
CA MET A 178 9.09 6.36 -2.56
C MET A 178 8.33 5.84 -1.34
N ASP A 179 8.10 4.53 -1.31
CA ASP A 179 7.48 3.84 -0.17
C ASP A 179 8.55 2.98 0.52
N MET A 180 8.88 3.33 1.77
CA MET A 180 9.91 2.67 2.54
C MET A 180 9.31 1.98 3.76
N HIS A 181 9.44 0.66 3.77
CA HIS A 181 8.99 -0.21 4.85
C HIS A 181 10.15 -0.53 5.80
N ARG A 182 9.91 -0.45 7.10
CA ARG A 182 10.88 -0.85 8.13
C ARG A 182 10.35 -2.04 8.92
N TYR A 183 11.19 -3.07 9.01
CA TYR A 183 10.85 -4.33 9.64
C TYR A 183 11.72 -4.59 10.87
N GLN A 184 11.12 -5.19 11.89
CA GLN A 184 11.78 -5.78 13.04
C GLN A 184 11.19 -7.19 13.23
N ASP A 185 12.03 -8.21 13.34
CA ASP A 185 11.59 -9.61 13.48
C ASP A 185 10.56 -10.06 12.43
N LYS A 186 10.71 -9.58 11.19
CA LYS A 186 9.80 -9.79 10.04
C LYS A 186 8.41 -9.15 10.18
N GLN A 187 8.18 -8.35 11.21
CA GLN A 187 6.99 -7.52 11.36
C GLN A 187 7.31 -6.09 10.93
N GLU A 188 6.45 -5.51 10.11
CA GLU A 188 6.55 -4.10 9.76
C GLU A 188 6.13 -3.26 10.97
N PHE A 189 6.97 -2.31 11.39
CA PHE A 189 6.69 -1.45 12.54
C PHE A 189 6.58 0.03 12.17
N GLU A 190 7.13 0.42 11.02
CA GLU A 190 7.12 1.79 10.53
C GLU A 190 7.13 1.79 9.00
N ARG A 191 6.24 2.57 8.39
CA ARG A 191 6.17 2.78 6.94
C ARG A 191 6.31 4.27 6.66
N ASN A 192 7.12 4.64 5.67
CA ASN A 192 7.35 6.03 5.32
C ASN A 192 7.06 6.23 3.84
N PHE A 193 6.12 7.12 3.54
CA PHE A 193 5.93 7.62 2.19
C PHE A 193 6.72 8.92 2.02
N PHE A 194 7.66 8.91 1.08
CA PHE A 194 8.41 10.10 0.67
C PHE A 194 7.76 10.66 -0.59
N TYR A 195 7.60 11.97 -0.62
CA TYR A 195 7.02 12.71 -1.73
C TYR A 195 7.90 13.89 -2.07
N ASP A 196 8.33 13.94 -3.33
CA ASP A 196 9.21 14.98 -3.84
C ASP A 196 8.36 16.04 -4.53
N PHE A 197 8.60 17.31 -4.22
CA PHE A 197 7.85 18.41 -4.83
C PHE A 197 8.78 19.47 -5.41
N ASP A 198 8.49 19.90 -6.63
CA ASP A 198 9.29 20.93 -7.30
C ASP A 198 9.12 22.31 -6.64
N ALA A 199 8.00 22.53 -5.96
CA ALA A 199 7.69 23.73 -5.22
C ALA A 199 7.08 23.40 -3.85
N ARG A 200 7.19 24.34 -2.91
CA ARG A 200 6.54 24.22 -1.60
C ARG A 200 5.03 24.09 -1.77
N LEU A 201 4.45 23.12 -1.07
CA LEU A 201 3.00 22.93 -1.04
C LEU A 201 2.28 24.18 -0.47
N PRO A 202 1.18 24.64 -1.09
CA PRO A 202 0.36 25.73 -0.55
C PRO A 202 -0.12 25.43 0.88
N GLU A 203 -0.23 26.45 1.73
CA GLU A 203 -0.72 26.31 3.12
C GLU A 203 -2.15 25.76 3.21
N THR A 204 -2.91 25.87 2.12
CA THR A 204 -4.28 25.35 1.99
C THR A 204 -4.34 23.88 1.55
N THR A 205 -3.19 23.25 1.30
CA THR A 205 -3.12 21.85 0.86
C THR A 205 -3.80 20.94 1.86
N THR A 206 -4.55 19.98 1.34
CA THR A 206 -5.20 18.92 2.10
C THR A 206 -4.45 17.62 1.91
N LEU A 207 -4.08 16.94 2.99
CA LEU A 207 -3.56 15.58 2.93
C LEU A 207 -4.74 14.61 3.06
N VAL A 208 -4.85 13.66 2.14
CA VAL A 208 -5.83 12.58 2.16
C VAL A 208 -5.09 11.27 2.38
N VAL A 209 -5.36 10.59 3.49
CA VAL A 209 -4.81 9.27 3.77
C VAL A 209 -5.89 8.22 3.51
N PHE A 210 -5.58 7.27 2.64
CA PHE A 210 -6.48 6.17 2.31
C PHE A 210 -6.18 4.95 3.18
N ILE A 211 -7.19 4.48 3.90
CA ILE A 211 -7.09 3.31 4.79
C ILE A 211 -8.00 2.22 4.23
N VAL A 212 -7.47 1.02 4.08
CA VAL A 212 -8.23 -0.13 3.65
C VAL A 212 -9.13 -0.61 4.78
N THR A 213 -10.43 -0.35 4.65
CA THR A 213 -11.46 -0.86 5.55
C THR A 213 -12.30 -1.91 4.84
N ARG A 214 -12.99 -2.78 5.61
CA ARG A 214 -13.87 -3.79 5.03
C ARG A 214 -15.02 -3.19 4.22
N GLY A 215 -15.55 -2.03 4.63
CA GLY A 215 -16.62 -1.33 3.92
C GLY A 215 -16.18 -0.75 2.57
N ALA A 216 -14.89 -0.46 2.41
CA ALA A 216 -14.31 0.04 1.17
C ALA A 216 -13.92 -1.07 0.18
N LEU A 217 -14.14 -2.35 0.49
CA LEU A 217 -13.76 -3.45 -0.37
C LEU A 217 -14.94 -3.98 -1.20
N VAL A 218 -14.77 -3.98 -2.52
CA VAL A 218 -15.65 -4.68 -3.45
C VAL A 218 -14.99 -5.99 -3.84
N LYS A 219 -15.66 -7.11 -3.62
CA LYS A 219 -15.16 -8.45 -3.97
C LYS A 219 -15.71 -8.87 -5.32
N VAL A 220 -14.83 -9.23 -6.23
CA VAL A 220 -15.18 -9.79 -7.53
C VAL A 220 -14.65 -11.23 -7.58
N PRO A 221 -15.52 -12.24 -7.51
CA PRO A 221 -15.08 -13.62 -7.54
C PRO A 221 -14.52 -13.98 -8.91
N PHE A 222 -13.52 -14.86 -8.95
CA PHE A 222 -13.02 -15.46 -10.17
C PHE A 222 -12.83 -16.97 -10.00
N ALA A 223 -12.95 -17.68 -11.11
CA ALA A 223 -12.67 -19.11 -11.19
C ALA A 223 -12.10 -19.45 -12.56
N LEU A 224 -11.04 -20.25 -12.56
CA LEU A 224 -10.42 -20.86 -13.74
C LEU A 224 -10.37 -22.36 -13.50
N ALA A 225 -10.70 -23.13 -14.52
CA ALA A 225 -10.64 -24.58 -14.50
C ALA A 225 -9.80 -25.08 -15.69
N ASP A 226 -9.23 -26.27 -15.52
CA ASP A 226 -8.52 -27.03 -16.56
C ASP A 226 -7.49 -26.20 -17.36
N THR A 227 -6.72 -25.35 -16.65
CA THR A 227 -5.71 -24.50 -17.26
C THR A 227 -4.46 -25.32 -17.53
N LYS A 228 -4.13 -25.55 -18.81
CA LYS A 228 -2.95 -26.32 -19.20
C LYS A 228 -1.68 -25.71 -18.62
N LEU A 229 -0.85 -26.58 -18.05
CA LEU A 229 0.50 -26.20 -17.65
C LEU A 229 1.40 -26.17 -18.90
N PRO A 230 2.40 -25.26 -18.93
CA PRO A 230 3.37 -25.21 -20.01
C PRO A 230 4.27 -26.46 -20.05
#